data_AF-A0A7C9DJS6-F1
#
_entry.id   AF-A0A7C9DJS6-F1
#
_cell.length_a   1.000
_cell.length_b   1.000
_cell.length_c   1.000
_cell.angle_alpha   90.00
_cell.angle_beta   90.00
_cell.angle_gamma   90.00
#
_symmetry.space_group_name_H-M   'P 1'
#
loop_
_entity.id
_entity.type
_entity.pdbx_description
1 polymer ?
#
loop_
_entity_poly.entity_id
_entity_poly.type
_entity_poly.pdbx_seq_one_letter_code
_entity_poly.pdbx_strand_id
1 'polypeptide(L)'
;SFYFAYEVDIDGTLKHVFWADGIARLNYSLYGDVVSFDTTYDTNRYKMIFAPFTGLDNHRLCVTFGAAFLTDEKAESFMWLFDKFLDAMGGHMPVCLITDQDPAMKVAIHAKLR
;
A
#
# COMPACT_ATOMS: atom_id res chain seq x y z
N SER A 1 14.38 -8.55 -4.00
CA SER A 1 13.79 -9.82 -3.50
C SER A 1 12.32 -9.60 -3.18
N PHE A 2 11.51 -10.66 -3.28
CA PHE A 2 10.09 -10.59 -2.91
C PHE A 2 9.93 -10.26 -1.42
N TYR A 3 8.97 -9.40 -1.09
CA TYR A 3 8.58 -9.02 0.27
C TYR A 3 7.09 -9.27 0.45
N PHE A 4 6.70 -9.77 1.62
CA PHE A 4 5.30 -9.85 2.03
C PHE A 4 5.18 -9.73 3.54
N ALA A 5 4.03 -9.24 3.98
CA ALA A 5 3.64 -9.18 5.38
C ALA A 5 2.13 -9.41 5.48
N TYR A 6 1.68 -10.01 6.59
CA TYR A 6 0.26 -10.23 6.81
C TYR A 6 -0.09 -10.15 8.30
N GLU A 7 -1.36 -9.89 8.58
CA GLU A 7 -1.96 -9.92 9.91
C GLU A 7 -3.18 -10.85 9.87
N VAL A 8 -3.38 -11.62 10.95
CA VAL A 8 -4.56 -12.46 11.15
C VAL A 8 -5.35 -11.97 12.36
N ASP A 9 -6.66 -12.22 12.36
CA ASP A 9 -7.52 -11.96 13.51
C ASP A 9 -7.42 -13.07 14.58
N ILE A 10 -8.26 -12.96 15.62
CA ILE A 10 -8.29 -13.91 16.75
C ILE A 10 -8.69 -15.32 16.34
N ASP A 11 -9.44 -15.45 15.25
CA ASP A 11 -9.90 -16.73 14.71
C ASP A 11 -8.89 -17.31 13.69
N GLY A 12 -7.77 -16.62 13.46
CA GLY A 12 -6.74 -17.00 12.49
C GLY A 12 -7.11 -16.68 11.04
N THR A 13 -8.14 -15.86 10.82
CA THR A 13 -8.55 -15.44 9.48
C THR A 13 -7.68 -14.27 9.00
N LEU A 14 -7.38 -14.24 7.71
CA LEU A 14 -6.57 -13.17 7.12
C LEU A 14 -7.28 -11.82 7.28
N LYS A 15 -6.60 -10.88 7.92
CA LYS A 15 -7.08 -9.52 8.14
C LYS A 15 -6.46 -8.54 7.16
N HIS A 16 -5.14 -8.57 7.05
CA HIS A 16 -4.39 -7.74 6.10
C HIS A 16 -3.29 -8.55 5.45
N VAL A 17 -2.98 -8.27 4.18
CA VAL A 17 -1.78 -8.76 3.51
C VAL A 17 -1.24 -7.69 2.59
N PHE A 18 0.07 -7.52 2.58
CA PHE A 18 0.80 -6.67 1.66
C PHE A 18 1.91 -7.48 1.00
N TRP A 19 2.17 -7.22 -0.28
CA TRP A 19 3.29 -7.81 -1.01
C TRP A 19 3.89 -6.83 -2.03
N ALA A 20 5.18 -7.01 -2.27
CA ALA A 20 5.94 -6.32 -3.30
C ALA A 20 7.03 -7.25 -3.85
N ASP A 21 7.02 -7.50 -5.16
CA ASP A 21 8.05 -8.31 -5.80
C ASP A 21 9.36 -7.53 -5.99
N GLY A 22 10.39 -8.19 -6.53
CA GLY A 22 11.68 -7.55 -6.75
C GLY A 22 11.63 -6.39 -7.75
N ILE A 23 10.75 -6.45 -8.75
CA ILE A 23 10.60 -5.42 -9.78
C ILE A 23 9.86 -4.21 -9.21
N ALA A 24 8.80 -4.44 -8.45
CA ALA A 24 8.01 -3.39 -7.81
C ALA A 24 8.86 -2.54 -6.86
N ARG A 25 9.72 -3.20 -6.07
CA ARG A 25 10.68 -2.52 -5.18
C ARG A 25 11.76 -1.77 -5.96
N LEU A 26 12.25 -2.33 -7.06
CA LEU A 26 13.18 -1.62 -7.95
C LEU A 26 12.53 -0.40 -8.58
N ASN A 27 11.30 -0.52 -9.07
CA ASN A 27 10.52 0.59 -9.61
C ASN A 27 10.36 1.70 -8.58
N TYR A 28 10.06 1.36 -7.33
CA TYR A 28 9.96 2.36 -6.27
C TYR A 28 11.30 3.09 -6.03
N SER A 29 12.42 2.37 -6.04
CA SER A 29 13.74 3.00 -5.87
C SER A 29 14.12 3.99 -6.99
N LEU A 30 13.48 3.89 -8.15
CA LEU A 30 13.72 4.75 -9.31
C LEU A 30 12.66 5.84 -9.49
N TYR A 31 11.41 5.55 -9.13
CA TYR A 31 10.23 6.33 -9.49
C TYR A 31 9.28 6.62 -8.31
N GLY A 32 9.69 6.30 -7.08
CA GLY A 32 8.85 6.37 -5.87
C GLY A 32 8.59 7.76 -5.31
N ASP A 33 9.06 8.82 -5.97
CA ASP A 33 8.83 10.20 -5.51
C ASP A 33 7.35 10.57 -5.51
N VAL A 34 6.59 10.11 -6.51
CA VAL A 34 5.15 10.34 -6.62
C VAL A 34 4.44 8.99 -6.67
N VAL A 35 3.63 8.74 -5.64
CA VAL A 35 2.88 7.50 -5.49
C VAL A 35 1.39 7.79 -5.54
N SER A 36 0.66 7.05 -6.36
CA SER A 36 -0.79 6.97 -6.32
C SER A 36 -1.20 5.76 -5.48
N PHE A 37 -2.10 5.99 -4.53
CA PHE A 37 -2.66 4.96 -3.67
C PHE A 37 -4.18 5.15 -3.60
N ASP A 38 -4.92 4.11 -3.92
CA ASP A 38 -6.39 4.11 -3.94
C ASP A 38 -6.90 2.78 -3.41
N THR A 39 -8.04 2.79 -2.72
CA THR A 39 -8.71 1.57 -2.28
C THR A 39 -9.94 1.28 -3.12
N THR A 40 -10.05 0.03 -3.58
CA THR A 40 -11.25 -0.43 -4.30
C THR A 40 -11.94 -1.51 -3.50
N TYR A 41 -13.16 -1.20 -3.05
CA TYR A 41 -14.03 -2.15 -2.38
C TYR A 41 -14.60 -3.18 -3.38
N ASP A 42 -14.89 -4.40 -2.88
CA ASP A 42 -15.65 -5.45 -3.57
C ASP A 42 -14.99 -6.11 -4.81
N THR A 43 -13.67 -6.03 -4.95
CA THR A 43 -12.97 -6.57 -6.13
C THR A 43 -12.66 -8.08 -6.06
N ASN A 44 -12.94 -8.77 -4.94
CA ASN A 44 -12.63 -10.20 -4.80
C ASN A 44 -13.70 -11.03 -4.06
N ARG A 45 -13.64 -12.37 -4.22
CA ARG A 45 -14.56 -13.35 -3.60
C ARG A 45 -14.62 -13.26 -2.07
N TYR A 46 -13.60 -12.68 -1.44
CA TYR A 46 -13.46 -12.56 0.00
C TYR A 46 -13.94 -11.19 0.51
N LYS A 47 -14.46 -10.32 -0.36
CA LYS A 47 -14.90 -8.96 -0.05
C LYS A 47 -13.83 -8.11 0.64
N MET A 48 -12.56 -8.41 0.39
CA MET A 48 -11.46 -7.59 0.88
C MET A 48 -11.23 -6.39 -0.04
N ILE A 49 -10.84 -5.28 0.54
CA ILE A 49 -10.46 -4.07 -0.16
C ILE A 49 -9.11 -4.29 -0.83
N PHE A 50 -9.02 -4.02 -2.13
CA PHE A 50 -7.74 -4.05 -2.85
C PHE A 50 -7.11 -2.66 -2.86
N ALA A 51 -5.82 -2.60 -2.51
CA ALA A 51 -5.10 -1.35 -2.30
C ALA A 51 -3.74 -1.37 -3.03
N PRO A 52 -3.69 -1.03 -4.34
CA PRO A 52 -2.44 -0.97 -5.09
C PRO A 52 -1.67 0.33 -4.82
N PHE A 53 -0.34 0.22 -4.73
CA PHE A 53 0.58 1.36 -4.81
C PHE A 53 1.14 1.44 -6.22
N THR A 54 0.89 2.55 -6.89
CA THR A 54 1.32 2.75 -8.29
C THR A 54 2.02 4.10 -8.48
N GLY A 55 2.69 4.26 -9.61
CA GLY A 55 3.32 5.51 -10.02
C GLY A 55 3.52 5.53 -11.53
N LEU A 56 4.40 6.42 -12.00
CA LEU A 56 4.74 6.56 -13.41
C LEU A 56 6.25 6.42 -13.60
N ASP A 57 6.66 5.73 -14.66
CA ASP A 57 8.04 5.77 -15.13
C ASP A 57 8.33 7.01 -15.99
N ASN A 58 9.58 7.14 -16.47
CA ASN A 58 10.02 8.23 -17.34
C ASN A 58 9.33 8.26 -18.72
N HIS A 59 8.62 7.19 -19.09
CA HIS A 59 7.83 7.08 -20.32
C HIS A 59 6.33 7.30 -20.08
N ARG A 60 5.94 7.69 -18.85
CA ARG A 60 4.55 7.89 -18.43
C ARG A 60 3.73 6.61 -18.45
N LEU A 61 4.40 5.46 -18.33
CA LEU A 61 3.75 4.17 -18.16
C LEU A 61 3.48 3.92 -16.68
N CYS A 62 2.33 3.32 -16.40
CA CYS A 62 1.97 2.92 -15.04
C CYS A 62 2.93 1.83 -14.54
N VAL A 63 3.50 2.05 -13.35
CA VAL A 63 4.32 1.07 -12.64
C VAL A 63 3.70 0.77 -11.28
N THR A 64 3.77 -0.50 -10.88
CA THR A 64 3.30 -0.95 -9.56
C THR A 64 4.48 -1.03 -8.59
N PHE A 65 4.30 -0.52 -7.38
CA PHE A 65 5.27 -0.57 -6.29
C PHE A 65 4.94 -1.64 -5.25
N GLY A 66 3.67 -2.05 -5.17
CA GLY A 66 3.20 -3.13 -4.30
C GLY A 66 1.68 -3.14 -4.29
N ALA A 67 1.11 -4.09 -3.57
CA ALA A 67 -0.34 -4.15 -3.38
C ALA A 67 -0.69 -4.79 -2.05
N ALA A 68 -1.91 -4.51 -1.59
CA ALA A 68 -2.46 -5.11 -0.40
C ALA A 68 -3.93 -5.51 -0.54
N PHE A 69 -4.33 -6.42 0.35
CA PHE A 69 -5.72 -6.63 0.71
C PHE A 69 -5.96 -6.26 2.18
N LEU A 70 -7.03 -5.51 2.43
CA LEU A 70 -7.47 -5.10 3.76
C LEU A 70 -8.91 -5.57 4.01
N THR A 71 -9.25 -5.89 5.26
CA THR A 71 -10.63 -6.21 5.65
C THR A 71 -11.53 -4.99 5.84
N ASP A 72 -10.97 -3.81 6.13
CA ASP A 72 -11.72 -2.58 6.33
C ASP A 72 -10.90 -1.32 5.98
N GLU A 73 -11.60 -0.20 5.76
CA GLU A 73 -11.03 1.14 5.49
C GLU A 73 -10.92 1.92 6.80
N LYS A 74 -10.23 1.35 7.79
CA LYS A 74 -9.95 2.02 9.07
C LYS A 74 -8.54 2.57 9.11
N ALA A 75 -8.34 3.58 9.95
CA ALA A 75 -7.05 4.27 10.07
C ALA A 75 -5.96 3.29 10.53
N GLU A 76 -6.28 2.38 11.46
CA GLU A 76 -5.34 1.36 11.95
C GLU A 76 -4.88 0.41 10.83
N SER A 77 -5.79 0.02 9.95
CA SER A 77 -5.52 -0.84 8.79
C SER A 77 -4.59 -0.15 7.79
N PHE A 78 -4.83 1.15 7.52
CA PHE A 78 -3.94 1.95 6.69
C PHE A 78 -2.59 2.23 7.34
N MET A 79 -2.54 2.44 8.66
CA MET A 79 -1.28 2.63 9.38
C MET A 79 -0.41 1.38 9.31
N TRP A 80 -1.01 0.20 9.52
CA TRP A 80 -0.32 -1.08 9.33
C TRP A 80 0.19 -1.22 7.90
N LEU A 81 -0.63 -0.87 6.91
CA LEU A 81 -0.26 -0.98 5.51
C LEU A 81 0.91 -0.04 5.15
N PHE A 82 0.87 1.21 5.58
CA PHE A 82 1.95 2.17 5.32
C PHE A 82 3.26 1.78 6.02
N ASP A 83 3.21 1.23 7.22
CA ASP A 83 4.39 0.65 7.87
C ASP A 83 5.00 -0.46 7.00
N LYS A 84 4.17 -1.41 6.53
CA LYS A 84 4.66 -2.55 5.72
C LYS A 84 5.12 -2.15 4.33
N PHE A 85 4.52 -1.11 3.76
CA PHE A 85 5.00 -0.49 2.55
C PHE A 85 6.40 0.09 2.75
N LEU A 86 6.63 0.92 3.78
CA LEU A 86 7.94 1.52 4.05
C LEU A 86 9.01 0.47 4.38
N ASP A 87 8.67 -0.54 5.19
CA ASP A 87 9.56 -1.68 5.48
C ASP A 87 10.05 -2.34 4.17
N ALA A 88 9.14 -2.55 3.20
CA ALA A 88 9.47 -3.13 1.91
C ALA A 88 10.36 -2.22 1.05
N MET A 89 10.16 -0.90 1.16
CA MET A 89 10.90 0.13 0.41
C MET A 89 12.19 0.59 1.10
N GLY A 90 12.61 -0.09 2.17
CA GLY A 90 13.84 0.23 2.89
C GLY A 90 13.76 1.57 3.64
N GLY A 91 12.56 1.96 4.08
CA GLY A 91 12.32 3.18 4.85
C GLY A 91 12.24 4.48 4.05
N HIS A 92 12.34 4.41 2.71
CA HIS A 92 12.25 5.59 1.85
C HIS A 92 10.79 6.02 1.70
N MET A 93 10.43 7.20 2.20
CA MET A 93 9.10 7.78 2.07
C MET A 93 8.90 8.43 0.69
N PRO A 94 7.67 8.40 0.13
CA PRO A 94 7.38 9.13 -1.09
C PRO A 94 7.35 10.64 -0.81
N VAL A 95 7.69 11.45 -1.81
CA VAL A 95 7.62 12.92 -1.72
C VAL A 95 6.17 13.40 -1.79
N CYS A 96 5.37 12.76 -2.63
CA CYS A 96 3.95 13.06 -2.82
C CYS A 96 3.15 11.75 -2.86
N LEU A 97 2.13 11.66 -2.01
CA LEU A 97 1.13 10.61 -2.06
C LEU A 97 -0.18 11.20 -2.57
N ILE A 98 -0.67 10.67 -3.68
CA ILE A 98 -1.95 11.00 -4.28
C ILE A 98 -2.94 9.91 -3.83
N THR A 99 -3.97 10.31 -3.11
CA THR A 99 -5.03 9.42 -2.64
C THR A 99 -6.39 10.02 -2.95
N ASP A 100 -7.44 9.25 -2.70
CA ASP A 100 -8.77 9.80 -2.54
C ASP A 100 -8.87 10.62 -1.23
N GLN A 101 -10.04 11.21 -0.95
CA GLN A 101 -10.26 12.02 0.25
C GLN A 101 -10.78 11.20 1.44
N ASP A 102 -10.38 9.93 1.57
CA ASP A 102 -10.80 9.10 2.68
C ASP A 102 -10.32 9.65 4.05
N PRO A 103 -11.22 9.87 5.02
CA PRO A 103 -10.87 10.40 6.33
C PRO A 103 -9.91 9.50 7.13
N ALA A 104 -10.02 8.18 6.99
CA ALA A 104 -9.15 7.24 7.70
C ALA A 104 -7.73 7.22 7.12
N MET A 105 -7.59 7.27 5.78
CA MET A 105 -6.31 7.46 5.11
C MET A 105 -5.64 8.75 5.57
N LYS A 106 -6.39 9.84 5.67
CA LYS A 106 -5.84 11.13 6.14
C LYS A 106 -5.18 10.98 7.51
N VAL A 107 -5.84 10.31 8.46
CA VAL A 107 -5.26 10.04 9.80
C VAL A 107 -3.99 9.20 9.69
N ALA A 108 -4.02 8.13 8.90
CA ALA A 108 -2.88 7.23 8.74
C ALA A 108 -1.67 7.90 8.06
N ILE A 109 -1.89 8.73 7.04
CA ILE A 109 -0.85 9.52 6.36
C ILE A 109 -0.16 10.46 7.36
N HIS A 110 -0.95 11.16 8.18
CA HIS A 110 -0.40 12.04 9.21
C HIS A 110 0.41 11.28 10.27
N ALA A 111 0.09 10.01 10.53
CA ALA A 111 0.79 9.22 11.54
C ALA A 111 2.05 8.52 11.00
N LYS A 112 2.10 8.17 9.71
CA LYS A 112 3.12 7.26 9.15
C LYS A 112 3.95 7.82 7.99
N LEU A 113 3.43 8.81 7.26
CA LEU A 113 4.03 9.32 6.01
C LEU A 113 4.28 10.83 6.06
N ARG A 114 4.28 11.43 7.26
CA ARG A 114 4.59 12.84 7.50
C ARG A 114 5.53 13.01 8.67
#